data_AF-A0A0T6BI32-F1
#
_entry.id   AF-A0A0T6BI32-F1
#
_cell.length_a   1.000
_cell.length_b   1.000
_cell.length_c   1.000
_cell.angle_alpha   90.00
_cell.angle_beta   90.00
_cell.angle_gamma   90.00
#
_symmetry.space_group_name_H-M   'P 1'
#
loop_
_entity.id
_entity.type
_entity.pdbx_description
1 polymer ?
#
loop_
_entity_poly.entity_id
_entity_poly.type
_entity_poly.pdbx_seq_one_letter_code
_entity_poly.pdbx_strand_id
1 'polypeptide(L)'
;MFVVKTLYDLENCGIGSDVELFEGLTSANNHASKEKEEHLKEWYKPKDEVEVIEDSQNGLYSCVIQEDNNFWSVTVEEKIFHK
;
A
#
# COMPACT_ATOMS: atom_id res chain seq x y z
N MET A 1 -0.91 -17.94 -1.83
CA MET A 1 -0.66 -16.93 -2.87
C MET A 1 -1.09 -15.59 -2.30
N PHE A 2 -0.33 -14.55 -2.55
CA PHE A 2 -0.52 -13.24 -1.94
C PHE A 2 -0.86 -12.22 -3.01
N VAL A 3 -1.67 -11.25 -2.65
CA VAL A 3 -2.06 -10.12 -3.50
C VAL A 3 -1.56 -8.87 -2.81
N VAL A 4 -0.81 -8.05 -3.54
CA VAL A 4 -0.58 -6.67 -3.13
C VAL A 4 -1.61 -5.82 -3.85
N LYS A 5 -2.38 -5.03 -3.10
CA LYS A 5 -3.33 -4.07 -3.64
C LYS A 5 -2.97 -2.68 -3.19
N THR A 6 -2.86 -1.79 -4.16
CA THR A 6 -2.57 -0.38 -3.94
C THR A 6 -3.80 0.41 -4.35
N LEU A 7 -4.30 1.26 -3.46
CA LEU A 7 -5.46 2.13 -3.70
C LEU A 7 -5.05 3.56 -3.48
N TYR A 8 -5.47 4.45 -4.37
CA TYR A 8 -5.11 5.86 -4.28
C TYR A 8 -6.20 6.77 -4.81
N ASP A 9 -6.41 7.88 -4.14
CA ASP A 9 -7.19 9.03 -4.60
C ASP A 9 -6.31 10.25 -4.35
N LEU A 10 -5.56 10.62 -5.38
CA LEU A 10 -4.59 11.71 -5.34
C LEU A 10 -5.17 12.89 -6.10
N GLU A 11 -5.04 14.08 -5.52
CA GLU A 11 -5.51 15.34 -6.12
C GLU A 11 -7.02 15.37 -6.44
N ASN A 12 -7.84 14.54 -5.76
CA ASN A 12 -9.27 14.37 -6.03
C ASN A 12 -9.58 14.00 -7.50
N CYS A 13 -8.67 13.27 -8.16
CA CYS A 13 -8.88 12.82 -9.54
C CYS A 13 -9.70 11.52 -9.62
N GLY A 14 -10.13 10.98 -8.48
CA GLY A 14 -10.88 9.74 -8.36
C GLY A 14 -10.00 8.57 -7.97
N ILE A 15 -10.65 7.48 -7.55
CA ILE A 15 -9.98 6.30 -6.99
C ILE A 15 -9.34 5.47 -8.11
N GLY A 16 -8.02 5.34 -8.07
CA GLY A 16 -7.22 4.38 -8.82
C GLY A 16 -6.85 3.15 -7.98
N SER A 17 -6.52 2.06 -8.67
CA SER A 17 -6.09 0.82 -8.03
C SER A 17 -5.12 0.02 -8.87
N ASP A 18 -4.05 -0.49 -8.26
CA ASP A 18 -3.11 -1.42 -8.85
C ASP A 18 -3.10 -2.73 -8.05
N VAL A 19 -2.93 -3.85 -8.75
CA VAL A 19 -2.99 -5.20 -8.15
C VAL A 19 -1.90 -6.09 -8.72
N GLU A 20 -1.10 -6.65 -7.84
CA GLU A 20 -0.01 -7.58 -8.19
C GLU A 20 -0.09 -8.88 -7.39
N LEU A 21 0.37 -9.98 -8.00
CA LEU A 21 0.31 -11.33 -7.44
C LEU A 21 1.70 -11.85 -7.10
N PHE A 22 1.83 -12.46 -5.93
CA PHE A 22 3.08 -13.01 -5.42
C PHE A 22 2.88 -14.42 -4.89
N GLU A 23 3.86 -15.29 -5.12
CA GLU A 23 3.83 -16.65 -4.58
C GLU A 23 4.17 -16.68 -3.08
N GLY A 24 5.09 -15.80 -2.64
CA GLY A 24 5.60 -15.76 -1.27
C GLY A 24 5.16 -14.52 -0.48
N LEU A 25 4.92 -14.71 0.82
CA LEU A 25 4.58 -13.64 1.75
C LEU A 25 5.69 -12.59 1.85
N THR A 26 6.94 -13.04 2.01
CA THR A 26 8.10 -12.13 2.14
C THR A 26 8.26 -11.25 0.90
N SER A 27 8.10 -11.80 -0.30
CA SER A 27 8.15 -11.01 -1.54
C SER A 27 7.02 -9.98 -1.60
N ALA A 28 5.79 -10.37 -1.22
CA ALA A 28 4.64 -9.47 -1.24
C ALA A 28 4.80 -8.30 -0.26
N ASN A 29 5.23 -8.59 0.98
CA ASN A 29 5.48 -7.56 1.99
C ASN A 29 6.63 -6.63 1.61
N ASN A 30 7.74 -7.17 1.09
CA ASN A 30 8.86 -6.36 0.64
C ASN A 30 8.46 -5.44 -0.52
N HIS A 31 7.64 -5.94 -1.44
CA HIS A 31 7.10 -5.14 -2.54
C HIS A 31 6.20 -4.01 -2.01
N ALA A 32 5.22 -4.34 -1.16
CA ALA A 32 4.32 -3.34 -0.57
C ALA A 32 5.06 -2.26 0.23
N SER A 33 6.04 -2.66 1.05
CA SER A 33 6.88 -1.71 1.80
C SER A 33 7.71 -0.83 0.86
N LYS A 34 8.23 -1.38 -0.24
CA LYS A 34 8.96 -0.62 -1.25
C LYS A 34 8.08 0.38 -1.99
N GLU A 35 6.85 -0.01 -2.35
CA GLU A 35 5.88 0.92 -2.96
C GLU A 35 5.58 2.10 -2.05
N LYS A 36 5.42 1.86 -0.73
CA LYS A 36 5.25 2.94 0.23
C LYS A 36 6.44 3.91 0.23
N GLU A 37 7.66 3.40 0.31
CA GLU A 37 8.87 4.23 0.29
C GLU A 37 8.99 5.04 -1.01
N GLU A 38 8.63 4.43 -2.15
CA GLU A 38 8.62 5.10 -3.46
C GLU A 38 7.56 6.19 -3.52
N HIS A 39 6.32 5.90 -3.07
CA HIS A 39 5.24 6.87 -2.99
C HIS A 39 5.61 8.07 -2.09
N LEU A 40 6.12 7.82 -0.88
CA LEU A 40 6.58 8.88 0.04
C LEU A 40 7.64 9.78 -0.60
N LYS A 41 8.59 9.19 -1.32
CA LYS A 41 9.68 9.92 -1.96
C LYS A 41 9.23 10.75 -3.17
N GLU A 42 8.25 10.26 -3.92
CA GLU A 42 7.75 10.92 -5.14
C GLU A 42 6.75 12.03 -4.82
N TRP A 43 5.88 11.81 -3.84
CA TRP A 43 4.75 12.70 -3.56
C TRP A 43 5.00 13.67 -2.41
N TYR A 44 5.89 13.35 -1.49
CA TYR A 44 6.09 14.14 -0.27
C TYR A 44 7.53 14.61 -0.11
N LYS A 45 7.67 15.83 0.39
CA LYS A 45 8.94 16.42 0.81
C LYS A 45 9.17 16.12 2.30
N PRO A 46 10.42 16.15 2.79
CA PRO A 46 10.73 15.90 4.20
C PRO A 46 10.10 16.86 5.22
N LYS A 47 9.41 17.92 4.76
CA LYS A 47 8.76 18.92 5.61
C LYS A 47 7.24 18.79 5.63
N ASP A 48 6.69 17.90 4.82
CA ASP A 48 5.24 17.70 4.74
C ASP A 48 4.82 16.86 5.96
N GLU A 49 3.77 17.30 6.65
CA GLU A 49 3.18 16.56 7.76
C GLU A 49 2.20 15.55 7.17
N VAL A 50 2.66 14.33 6.95
CA VAL A 50 1.83 13.22 6.47
C VAL A 50 1.59 12.22 7.60
N GLU A 51 0.36 11.74 7.71
CA GLU A 51 0.01 10.64 8.60
C GLU A 51 0.31 9.31 7.88
N VAL A 52 1.25 8.54 8.43
CA VAL A 52 1.58 7.19 7.95
C VAL A 52 1.15 6.19 9.02
N ILE A 53 0.22 5.30 8.67
CA ILE A 53 -0.28 4.24 9.53
C ILE A 53 0.20 2.91 8.95
N GLU A 54 1.20 2.31 9.58
CA GLU A 54 1.71 0.98 9.21
C GLU A 54 1.20 -0.07 10.20
N ASP A 55 0.72 -1.20 9.68
CA ASP A 55 0.29 -2.35 10.49
C ASP A 55 0.77 -3.66 9.85
N SER A 56 0.94 -4.68 10.68
CA SER A 56 1.21 -6.05 10.24
C SER A 56 0.39 -7.05 11.03
N GLN A 57 -0.72 -7.50 10.43
CA GLN A 57 -1.60 -8.50 11.03
C GLN A 57 -1.34 -9.86 10.41
N ASN A 58 -1.09 -10.87 11.25
CA ASN A 58 -0.73 -12.23 10.81
C ASN A 58 0.47 -12.26 9.84
N GLY A 59 1.37 -11.29 9.95
CA GLY A 59 2.53 -11.15 9.07
C GLY A 59 2.21 -10.58 7.69
N LEU A 60 0.97 -10.16 7.40
CA LEU A 60 0.61 -9.43 6.19
C LEU A 60 0.85 -7.94 6.39
N TYR A 61 1.59 -7.30 5.50
CA TYR A 61 1.86 -5.87 5.58
C TYR A 61 0.66 -5.03 5.11
N SER A 62 0.43 -3.91 5.78
CA SER A 62 -0.48 -2.87 5.32
C SER A 62 0.03 -1.49 5.70
N CYS A 63 -0.20 -0.52 4.82
CA CYS A 63 0.11 0.87 5.08
C CYS A 63 -0.98 1.77 4.48
N VAL A 64 -1.33 2.82 5.23
CA VAL A 64 -2.17 3.91 4.78
C VAL A 64 -1.38 5.21 4.95
N ILE A 65 -1.37 6.04 3.92
CA ILE A 65 -0.84 7.39 3.90
C ILE A 65 -2.02 8.31 3.61
N GLN A 66 -2.28 9.24 4.52
CA GLN A 66 -3.42 10.13 4.41
C GLN A 66 -3.03 11.58 4.71
N GLU A 67 -3.57 12.48 3.91
CA GLU A 67 -3.50 13.94 4.05
C GLU A 67 -4.88 14.52 3.70
N ASP A 68 -5.19 15.74 4.14
CA ASP A 68 -6.48 16.45 4.01
C ASP A 68 -7.36 16.05 2.80
N ASN A 69 -6.78 15.93 1.60
CA ASN A 69 -7.49 15.53 0.38
C ASN A 69 -6.80 14.40 -0.42
N ASN A 70 -5.76 13.77 0.11
CA ASN A 70 -5.03 12.71 -0.56
C ASN A 70 -5.12 11.42 0.25
N PHE A 71 -5.42 10.33 -0.45
CA PHE A 71 -5.42 9.00 0.11
C PHE A 71 -4.51 8.10 -0.71
N TRP A 72 -3.65 7.36 -0.04
CA TRP A 72 -2.90 6.28 -0.63
C TRP A 72 -2.79 5.12 0.35
N SER A 73 -2.91 3.89 -0.13
CA SER A 73 -2.73 2.72 0.72
C SER A 73 -2.18 1.55 -0.08
N VAL A 74 -1.45 0.68 0.60
CA VAL A 74 -1.02 -0.61 0.08
C VAL A 74 -1.31 -1.69 1.10
N THR A 75 -1.86 -2.81 0.64
CA THR A 75 -2.27 -3.92 1.50
C THR A 75 -1.83 -5.25 0.91
N VAL A 76 -1.35 -6.16 1.76
CA VAL A 76 -1.05 -7.54 1.40
C VAL A 76 -2.18 -8.43 1.90
N GLU A 77 -2.76 -9.22 1.00
CA GLU A 77 -3.83 -10.17 1.32
C GLU A 77 -3.40 -11.58 0.91
N GLU A 78 -3.76 -12.59 1.72
CA GLU A 78 -3.67 -13.98 1.31
C GLU A 78 -4.91 -14.39 0.48
N LYS A 79 -4.70 -14.79 -0.77
CA LYS A 79 -5.76 -15.42 -1.59
C LYS A 79 -5.92 -16.87 -1.16
N ILE A 80 -7.01 -17.14 -0.46
CA ILE A 80 -7.51 -18.50 -0.26
C ILE A 80 -8.40 -18.86 -1.46
N PHE A 81 -7.96 -19.82 -2.28
CA PHE A 81 -8.81 -20.36 -3.34
C PHE A 81 -9.73 -21.43 -2.74
N HIS A 82 -11.02 -21.14 -2.64
CA HIS A 82 -12.01 -22.18 -2.39
C HIS A 82 -12.16 -23.04 -3.66
N LYS A 83 -11.98 -24.35 -3.49
CA LYS A 83 -12.21 -25.37 -4.53
C LYS A 83 -13.68 -25.69 -4.67
#